data_AF-A0A962G5N2-F1
#
_entry.id   AF-A0A962G5N2-F1
#
_cell.length_a   1.000
_cell.length_b   1.000
_cell.length_c   1.000
_cell.angle_alpha   90.00
_cell.angle_beta   90.00
_cell.angle_gamma   90.00
#
_symmetry.space_group_name_H-M   'P 1'
#
loop_
_entity.id
_entity.type
_entity.pdbx_description
1 polymer ?
#
loop_
_entity_poly.entity_id
_entity_poly.type
_entity_poly.pdbx_seq_one_letter_code
_entity_poly.pdbx_strand_id
1 'polypeptide(L)'
;GLRLYDETAMQMLAAPEASLLDYQDIGVLMLLAGKGMRIVETPTPMRERADGHSRVFASWAVVARYMFNTTILCISRLDLGNRRPAVAPQGTAR
;
A
#
# COMPACT_ATOMS: atom_id res chain seq x y z
N GLY A 1 -7.98 5.23 -5.78
CA GLY A 1 -7.75 3.96 -6.48
C GLY A 1 -8.87 2.99 -6.11
N LEU A 2 -9.40 2.23 -7.08
CA LEU A 2 -10.33 1.14 -6.78
C LEU A 2 -9.52 -0.05 -6.24
N ARG A 3 -9.94 -0.61 -5.10
CA ARG A 3 -9.32 -1.77 -4.48
C ARG A 3 -10.40 -2.62 -3.83
N LEU A 4 -10.20 -3.93 -3.83
CA LEU A 4 -11.03 -4.90 -3.13
C LEU A 4 -10.21 -5.50 -1.99
N TYR A 5 -10.82 -5.62 -0.81
CA TYR A 5 -10.20 -6.22 0.36
C TYR A 5 -11.08 -7.37 0.85
N ASP A 6 -10.45 -8.46 1.25
CA ASP A 6 -11.11 -9.52 2.00
C ASP A 6 -11.20 -9.16 3.49
N GLU A 7 -11.83 -10.04 4.27
CA GLU A 7 -12.03 -9.83 5.70
C GLU A 7 -10.70 -9.69 6.46
N THR A 8 -9.71 -10.52 6.14
CA THR A 8 -8.38 -10.50 6.77
C THR A 8 -7.65 -9.19 6.48
N ALA A 9 -7.70 -8.71 5.24
CA ALA A 9 -7.16 -7.43 4.85
C ALA A 9 -7.84 -6.28 5.60
N MET A 10 -9.16 -6.34 5.78
CA MET A 10 -9.89 -5.33 6.54
C MET A 10 -9.53 -5.30 8.02
N GLN A 11 -9.39 -6.46 8.67
CA GLN A 11 -8.96 -6.53 10.06
C GLN A 11 -7.56 -5.94 10.25
N MET A 12 -6.63 -6.22 9.33
CA MET A 12 -5.28 -5.66 9.35
C MET A 12 -5.26 -4.14 9.14
N LEU A 13 -6.15 -3.61 8.31
CA LEU A 13 -6.27 -2.18 8.02
C LEU A 13 -7.03 -1.40 9.09
N ALA A 14 -7.79 -2.08 9.95
CA ALA A 14 -8.43 -1.48 11.11
C ALA A 14 -7.49 -1.37 12.34
N ALA A 15 -6.28 -1.93 12.25
CA ALA A 15 -5.32 -1.92 13.35
C ALA A 15 -4.72 -0.53 13.59
N PRO A 16 -4.34 -0.17 14.84
CA PRO A 16 -3.83 1.18 15.16
C PRO A 16 -2.60 1.61 14.36
N GLU A 17 -1.75 0.66 13.97
CA GLU A 17 -0.56 0.92 13.15
C GLU A 17 -0.92 1.36 11.72
N ALA A 18 -2.13 1.04 11.25
CA ALA A 18 -2.65 1.48 9.96
C ALA A 18 -3.11 2.96 9.99
N SER A 19 -3.44 3.51 11.17
CA SER A 19 -3.87 4.90 11.34
C SER A 19 -2.75 5.93 11.11
N LEU A 20 -1.48 5.49 11.15
CA LEU A 20 -0.28 6.30 10.92
C LEU A 20 0.16 6.36 9.45
N LEU A 21 -0.62 5.80 8.52
CA LEU A 21 -0.24 5.73 7.11
C LEU A 21 -0.45 7.09 6.41
N ASP A 22 0.59 7.92 6.39
CA ASP A 22 0.61 9.26 5.76
C ASP A 22 0.41 9.28 4.23
N TYR A 23 0.24 8.12 3.61
CA TYR A 23 -0.07 7.97 2.19
C TYR A 23 -1.11 6.88 2.02
N GLN A 24 -2.39 7.21 2.18
CA GLN A 24 -3.53 6.28 2.20
C GLN A 24 -3.53 5.25 1.04
N ASP A 25 -2.98 5.62 -0.12
CA ASP A 25 -2.88 4.72 -1.27
C ASP A 25 -1.69 3.76 -1.21
N ILE A 26 -0.52 4.24 -0.81
CA ILE A 26 0.75 3.49 -0.87
C ILE A 26 1.01 2.79 0.45
N GLY A 27 0.80 3.48 1.57
CA GLY A 27 0.96 2.96 2.91
C GLY A 27 0.09 1.73 3.18
N VAL A 28 -1.13 1.70 2.64
CA VAL A 28 -2.02 0.54 2.71
C VAL A 28 -1.39 -0.65 1.99
N LEU A 29 -0.96 -0.48 0.73
CA LEU A 29 -0.32 -1.56 -0.03
C LEU A 29 0.96 -2.05 0.66
N MET A 30 1.76 -1.13 1.22
CA MET A 30 2.98 -1.47 1.96
C MET A 30 2.70 -2.22 3.27
N LEU A 31 1.64 -1.85 4.00
CA LEU A 31 1.24 -2.55 5.21
C LEU A 31 0.79 -3.97 4.89
N LEU A 32 -0.09 -4.13 3.89
CA LEU A 32 -0.59 -5.43 3.47
C LEU A 32 0.53 -6.33 2.91
N ALA A 33 1.42 -5.78 2.09
CA ALA A 33 2.60 -6.49 1.59
C ALA A 33 3.57 -6.87 2.73
N GLY A 34 3.80 -5.97 3.69
CA GLY A 34 4.64 -6.25 4.86
C GLY A 34 4.06 -7.32 5.80
N LYS A 35 2.73 -7.52 5.77
CA LYS A 35 2.04 -8.62 6.46
C LYS A 35 1.98 -9.91 5.61
N GLY A 36 2.61 -9.93 4.43
CA GLY A 36 2.68 -11.09 3.54
C GLY A 36 1.41 -11.37 2.75
N MET A 37 0.48 -10.41 2.65
CA MET A 37 -0.73 -10.62 1.86
C MET A 37 -0.45 -10.53 0.36
N ARG A 38 -1.13 -11.38 -0.41
CA ARG A 38 -1.02 -11.43 -1.86
C ARG A 38 -1.84 -10.30 -2.50
N ILE A 39 -1.16 -9.44 -3.24
CA ILE A 39 -1.78 -8.35 -4.01
C ILE A 39 -1.78 -8.76 -5.48
N VAL A 40 -2.93 -8.66 -6.14
CA VAL A 40 -3.10 -8.98 -7.57
C VAL A 40 -3.79 -7.85 -8.30
N GLU A 41 -3.41 -7.62 -9.56
CA GLU A 41 -4.10 -6.69 -10.43
C GLU A 41 -5.18 -7.42 -11.22
N THR A 42 -6.42 -6.96 -11.10
CA THR A 42 -7.57 -7.52 -11.83
C THR A 42 -8.06 -6.51 -12.86
N PRO A 43 -8.11 -6.87 -14.15
CA PRO A 43 -8.69 -6.00 -15.17
C PRO A 43 -10.10 -5.57 -14.78
N THR A 44 -10.31 -4.27 -14.65
CA THR A 44 -11.62 -3.72 -14.28
C THR A 44 -12.07 -2.77 -15.38
N PRO A 45 -13.25 -2.98 -16.00
CA PRO A 45 -13.77 -2.05 -16.98
C PRO A 45 -14.06 -0.71 -16.30
N MET A 46 -13.34 0.33 -16.70
CA MET A 46 -13.64 1.68 -16.25
C MET A 46 -14.71 2.28 -17.16
N ARG A 47 -15.71 2.95 -16.57
CA ARG A 47 -16.63 3.79 -17.36
C ARG A 47 -15.85 4.97 -17.92
N GLU A 48 -16.15 5.36 -19.14
CA GLU A 48 -15.60 6.57 -19.73
C GLU A 48 -15.97 7.77 -18.88
N ARG A 49 -15.00 8.68 -18.69
CA ARG A 49 -15.25 9.94 -18.01
C ARG A 49 -16.13 10.80 -18.92
N ALA A 50 -17.33 11.12 -18.46
CA ALA A 50 -18.25 11.99 -19.19
C ALA A 50 -17.78 13.46 -19.22
N ASP A 51 -17.08 13.92 -18.17
CA ASP A 51 -16.63 15.31 -18.04
C ASP A 51 -15.30 15.46 -17.27
N GLY A 52 -14.49 16.46 -17.67
CA GLY A 52 -13.48 17.12 -16.82
C GLY A 52 -11.99 16.75 -17.04
N HIS A 53 -11.13 17.78 -17.02
CA HIS A 53 -9.68 17.63 -16.88
C HIS A 53 -9.31 16.98 -15.53
N SER A 54 -8.29 16.13 -15.51
CA SER A 54 -7.79 15.48 -14.29
C SER A 54 -7.24 16.52 -13.30
N ARG A 55 -7.98 16.79 -12.22
CA ARG A 55 -7.59 17.72 -11.14
C ARG A 55 -6.64 17.12 -10.12
N VAL A 56 -6.12 15.92 -10.38
CA VAL A 56 -5.29 15.17 -9.41
C VAL A 56 -3.95 15.87 -9.17
N PHE A 57 -3.43 16.60 -10.15
CA PHE A 57 -2.17 17.35 -10.02
C PHE A 57 -2.35 18.79 -10.49
N ALA A 58 -2.28 19.73 -9.55
CA ALA A 58 -2.46 21.16 -9.83
C ALA A 58 -1.22 21.80 -10.52
N SER A 59 -0.04 21.19 -10.41
CA SER A 59 1.19 21.67 -11.06
C SER A 59 2.28 20.59 -11.12
N TRP A 60 3.21 20.74 -12.06
CA TRP A 60 4.39 19.87 -12.17
C TRP A 60 5.30 19.90 -10.93
N ALA A 61 5.35 21.02 -10.20
CA ALA A 61 6.08 21.11 -8.94
C ALA A 61 5.45 20.22 -7.84
N VAL A 62 4.13 20.14 -7.79
CA VAL A 62 3.42 19.22 -6.89
C VAL A 62 3.69 17.76 -7.26
N VAL A 63 3.74 17.45 -8.56
CA VAL A 63 4.12 16.11 -9.05
C VAL A 63 5.54 15.76 -8.60
N ALA A 64 6.52 16.66 -8.80
CA ALA A 64 7.90 16.42 -8.39
C ALA A 64 8.03 16.18 -6.87
N ARG A 65 7.38 17.01 -6.05
CA ARG A 65 7.36 16.83 -4.59
C ARG A 65 6.72 15.50 -4.19
N TYR A 66 5.63 15.13 -4.84
CA TYR A 66 4.96 13.85 -4.59
C TYR A 66 5.85 12.65 -4.93
N MET A 67 6.53 12.70 -6.09
CA MET A 67 7.46 11.64 -6.51
C MET A 67 8.64 11.53 -5.55
N PHE A 68 9.19 12.65 -5.09
CA PHE A 68 10.28 12.66 -4.12
C PHE A 68 9.87 12.02 -2.79
N ASN A 69 8.74 12.45 -2.22
CA ASN A 69 8.23 11.90 -0.97
C ASN A 69 7.92 10.40 -1.10
N THR A 70 7.29 9.99 -2.21
CA THR A 70 6.96 8.58 -2.48
C THR A 70 8.23 7.74 -2.59
N THR A 71 9.27 8.25 -3.27
CA THR A 71 10.55 7.56 -3.42
C THR A 71 11.24 7.35 -2.06
N ILE A 72 11.31 8.40 -1.24
CA ILE A 72 11.88 8.31 0.12
C ILE A 72 11.13 7.28 0.96
N LEU A 73 9.79 7.29 0.90
CA LEU A 73 8.95 6.34 1.64
C LEU A 73 9.20 4.90 1.19
N CYS A 74 9.34 4.67 -0.12
CA CYS A 74 9.69 3.36 -0.65
C CYS A 74 11.06 2.88 -0.15
N ILE A 75 12.07 3.75 -0.17
CA ILE A 75 13.43 3.43 0.28
C ILE A 75 13.47 3.12 1.78
N SER A 76 12.84 3.95 2.63
CA SER A 76 12.86 3.75 4.09
C SER A 76 12.23 2.42 4.52
N ARG A 77 11.25 1.92 3.76
CA ARG A 77 10.61 0.61 4.01
C ARG A 77 11.35 -0.57 3.39
N LEU A 78 12.17 -0.37 2.36
CA LEU A 78 13.09 -1.42 1.89
C LEU A 78 14.11 -1.77 2.98
N ASP A 79 14.63 -0.76 3.69
CA ASP A 79 15.49 -0.97 4.86
C ASP A 79 14.77 -1.72 5.99
N LEU A 80 13.48 -1.43 6.23
CA LEU A 80 12.67 -2.14 7.22
C LEU A 80 12.34 -3.59 6.80
N GLY A 81 12.07 -3.82 5.51
CA GLY A 81 11.78 -5.14 4.93
C GLY A 81 12.99 -6.07 4.91
N ASN A 82 14.21 -5.54 5.02
CA ASN A 82 15.43 -6.34 5.17
C ASN A 82 15.58 -6.95 6.56
N ARG A 83 14.80 -6.49 7.56
CA ARG A 83 14.62 -7.20 8.84
C ARG A 83 13.57 -8.29 8.65
N ARG A 84 13.98 -9.42 8.07
CA ARG A 84 13.18 -10.64 8.07
C ARG A 84 12.60 -10.87 9.49
N PRO A 85 11.28 -11.06 9.66
CA PRO A 85 10.82 -11.71 10.87
C PRO A 85 11.41 -13.11 10.80
N ALA A 86 12.26 -13.44 11.77
CA ALA A 86 12.73 -14.79 11.97
C ALA A 86 11.48 -15.67 12.10
N VAL A 87 11.21 -16.46 11.07
CA VAL A 87 10.28 -17.58 11.15
C VAL A 87 10.88 -18.50 12.21
N ALA A 88 10.33 -18.46 13.42
CA ALA A 88 10.64 -19.43 14.44
C ALA A 88 10.15 -20.80 13.94
N PRO A 89 10.99 -21.86 13.97
CA PRO A 89 10.52 -23.19 13.67
C PRO A 89 9.61 -23.62 14.83
N GLN A 90 8.30 -23.64 14.60
CA GLN A 90 7.41 -24.41 15.45
C GLN A 90 7.68 -25.88 15.18
N GLY A 91 8.43 -26.49 16.09
CA GLY A 91 8.70 -27.91 16.08
C GLY A 91 7.48 -28.76 16.41
N THR A 92 7.47 -29.93 15.79
CA THR A 92 7.15 -31.25 16.37
C THR A 92 5.79 -31.52 17.03
N ALA A 93 5.14 -32.52 16.41
CA ALA A 93 4.44 -33.65 17.04
C ALA A 93 3.09 -33.39 17.72
N ARG A 94 2.01 -33.83 17.07
CA ARG A 94 1.36 -35.12 17.34
C ARG A 94 0.39 -35.49 16.23
#